data_AF-A0A936FRD3-F1
#
_entry.id   AF-A0A936FRD3-F1
#
_cell.length_a   1.000
_cell.length_b   1.000
_cell.length_c   1.000
_cell.angle_alpha   90.00
_cell.angle_beta   90.00
_cell.angle_gamma   90.00
#
_symmetry.space_group_name_H-M   'P 1'
#
loop_
_entity.id
_entity.type
_entity.pdbx_description
1 polymer ?
#
loop_
_entity_poly.entity_id
_entity_poly.type
_entity_poly.pdbx_seq_one_letter_code
_entity_poly.pdbx_strand_id
1 'polypeptide(L)'
;MKYFSNTIISILGLLVFTISCSVPTEVGSELIENEANTYFNDSLKLEIETILGDSVKTFDSTFVLSNYLLGNYEDKDLGISKADLSIQYGLSELKSTFKNTKNFKFDSAAVFFYYDSINCKGDLKSSQKLEIYRINEVLDHKKAYWSNQNISTDPNPFLTYDFVPNLNPEYYDGDTNLSKKAYLKVLMPQDFINDIYKIVVDTNNTTSDDVFTKLFKGLKFKIRETTPALLSMNLSSQNLALNVAPTYSNITFYYTDTLNKVQKYYLTIGNTSGNYNVRAINYSHSYKSDINSIINNVSKGDSLLVVQGMNGLNSKIYLPDVKSLGNIIVNKAELEFTAFLDNNQLISVPRILIIRTKTDGSKTVIRDIIEGSSFYGGTPELYVIGNGVLKQKYTFNISSYMQDYIRGIDGATDKIYLIADSKSQNPNRVILYGPGSKQFPAKFKLAYTKLK
;
A
#
# COMPACT_ATOMS: atom_id res chain seq x y z
N MET A 1 -75.77 12.81 -11.09
CA MET A 1 -74.42 12.40 -10.63
C MET A 1 -74.57 11.99 -9.16
N LYS A 2 -75.02 10.81 -8.70
CA LYS A 2 -74.87 9.39 -9.10
C LYS A 2 -73.43 9.03 -9.41
N TYR A 3 -72.88 8.12 -8.60
CA TYR A 3 -71.49 7.61 -8.51
C TYR A 3 -70.55 8.19 -7.42
N PHE A 4 -71.11 8.60 -6.27
CA PHE A 4 -70.40 8.62 -4.99
C PHE A 4 -71.15 7.68 -4.03
N SER A 5 -70.79 6.39 -3.96
CA SER A 5 -71.25 5.50 -2.87
C SER A 5 -70.66 4.08 -2.87
N ASN A 6 -70.12 3.54 -3.97
CA ASN A 6 -69.98 2.07 -4.09
C ASN A 6 -68.55 1.52 -4.30
N THR A 7 -67.50 2.25 -3.92
CA THR A 7 -66.12 1.72 -4.07
C THR A 7 -65.31 1.66 -2.77
N ILE A 8 -65.91 2.00 -1.62
CA ILE A 8 -65.26 1.91 -0.29
C ILE A 8 -65.75 0.69 0.52
N ILE A 9 -66.70 -0.10 -0.01
CA ILE A 9 -67.30 -1.25 0.69
C ILE A 9 -66.81 -2.63 0.17
N SER A 10 -65.91 -2.66 -0.82
CA SER A 10 -65.36 -3.94 -1.35
C SER A 10 -63.89 -4.24 -0.99
N ILE A 11 -63.26 -3.48 -0.08
CA ILE A 11 -61.90 -3.79 0.43
C ILE A 11 -61.91 -4.05 1.95
N LEU A 12 -63.08 -3.97 2.60
CA LEU A 12 -63.26 -4.25 4.04
C LEU A 12 -63.82 -5.67 4.30
N GLY A 13 -63.48 -6.63 3.45
CA GLY A 13 -64.08 -7.97 3.44
C GLY A 13 -63.11 -9.14 3.23
N LEU A 14 -61.80 -8.94 3.40
CA LEU A 14 -60.83 -10.04 3.34
C LEU A 14 -59.59 -9.77 4.20
N LEU A 15 -59.82 -9.49 5.49
CA LEU A 15 -58.76 -9.30 6.48
C LEU A 15 -59.07 -10.09 7.74
N VAL A 16 -59.22 -11.40 7.59
CA VAL A 16 -59.23 -12.36 8.69
C VAL A 16 -58.51 -13.63 8.26
N PHE A 17 -57.60 -14.09 9.14
CA PHE A 17 -56.85 -15.36 9.16
C PHE A 17 -55.62 -15.48 8.25
N THR A 18 -54.47 -15.04 8.77
CA THR A 18 -53.30 -15.92 8.99
C THR A 18 -52.41 -15.36 10.10
N ILE A 19 -52.87 -15.49 11.35
CA ILE A 19 -51.95 -15.50 12.50
C ILE A 19 -51.28 -16.88 12.47
N SER A 20 -50.16 -17.00 11.76
CA SER A 20 -49.25 -18.12 11.93
C SER A 20 -48.34 -17.79 13.12
N CYS A 21 -48.85 -18.02 14.32
CA CYS A 21 -48.00 -18.20 15.49
C CYS A 21 -47.38 -19.59 15.35
N SER A 22 -46.25 -19.71 14.67
CA SER A 22 -45.46 -20.93 14.75
C SER A 22 -44.85 -20.96 16.15
N VAL A 23 -45.39 -21.81 17.01
CA VAL A 23 -44.69 -22.23 18.24
C VAL A 23 -43.35 -22.78 17.77
N PRO A 24 -42.19 -22.25 18.22
CA PRO A 24 -40.92 -22.87 17.91
C PRO A 24 -40.96 -24.28 18.48
N THR A 25 -40.85 -25.27 17.61
CA THR A 25 -40.63 -26.65 18.00
C THR A 25 -39.32 -26.68 18.78
N GLU A 26 -39.40 -26.97 20.09
CA GLU A 26 -38.24 -27.35 20.89
C GLU A 26 -37.69 -28.68 20.36
N VAL A 27 -36.89 -28.60 19.30
CA VAL A 27 -36.01 -29.68 18.88
C VAL A 27 -34.62 -29.26 19.32
N GLY A 28 -34.20 -29.78 20.48
CA GLY A 28 -32.86 -29.54 21.04
C GLY A 28 -32.80 -29.30 22.56
N SER A 29 -33.93 -29.31 23.28
CA SER A 29 -33.94 -29.14 24.74
C SER A 29 -33.35 -30.33 25.52
N GLU A 30 -33.08 -31.46 24.86
CA GLU A 30 -32.45 -32.64 25.48
C GLU A 30 -30.93 -32.76 25.21
N LEU A 31 -30.26 -31.69 24.74
CA LEU A 31 -28.81 -31.73 24.48
C LEU A 31 -27.96 -30.67 25.22
N ILE A 32 -28.49 -30.02 26.25
CA ILE A 32 -27.69 -29.10 27.09
C ILE A 32 -27.78 -29.50 28.56
N GLU A 33 -27.37 -30.72 28.90
CA GLU A 33 -27.13 -31.13 30.30
C GLU A 33 -25.87 -30.49 30.90
N ASN A 34 -25.16 -29.65 30.16
CA ASN A 34 -24.13 -28.79 30.70
C ASN A 34 -24.38 -27.36 30.22
N GLU A 35 -25.01 -26.54 31.05
CA GLU A 35 -25.00 -25.09 30.89
C GLU A 35 -23.53 -24.64 30.79
N ALA A 36 -23.10 -24.38 29.57
CA ALA A 36 -21.74 -23.96 29.31
C ALA A 36 -21.62 -22.49 29.74
N ASN A 37 -21.04 -22.27 30.92
CA ASN A 37 -20.91 -20.93 31.48
C ASN A 37 -20.13 -20.02 30.53
N THR A 38 -20.80 -18.99 30.03
CA THR A 38 -20.24 -17.99 29.14
C THR A 38 -19.88 -16.74 29.94
N TYR A 39 -18.67 -16.23 29.72
CA TYR A 39 -18.08 -15.11 30.44
C TYR A 39 -17.72 -14.00 29.46
N PHE A 40 -17.78 -12.75 29.94
CA PHE A 40 -17.28 -11.58 29.23
C PHE A 40 -16.20 -10.90 30.08
N ASN A 41 -15.10 -10.49 29.45
CA ASN A 41 -14.01 -9.77 30.09
C ASN A 41 -13.46 -8.70 29.14
N ASP A 42 -13.47 -7.45 29.59
CA ASP A 42 -12.89 -6.29 28.91
C ASP A 42 -11.79 -5.59 29.76
N SER A 43 -11.38 -6.24 30.85
CA SER A 43 -10.41 -5.77 31.83
C SER A 43 -9.11 -6.58 31.82
N LEU A 44 -8.94 -7.52 30.87
CA LEU A 44 -7.68 -8.23 30.65
C LEU A 44 -6.59 -7.23 30.29
N LYS A 45 -5.37 -7.48 30.80
CA LYS A 45 -4.25 -6.59 30.54
C LYS A 45 -3.92 -6.55 29.04
N LEU A 46 -3.82 -5.34 28.51
CA LEU A 46 -3.44 -5.02 27.14
C LEU A 46 -2.20 -4.14 27.18
N GLU A 47 -1.06 -4.69 26.76
CA GLU A 47 0.19 -3.94 26.64
C GLU A 47 0.49 -3.69 25.17
N ILE A 48 0.86 -2.46 24.82
CA ILE A 48 1.17 -2.11 23.45
C ILE A 48 2.36 -1.16 23.42
N GLU A 49 3.30 -1.40 22.49
CA GLU A 49 4.43 -0.52 22.23
C GLU A 49 4.52 -0.17 20.74
N THR A 50 5.01 1.02 20.43
CA THR A 50 5.41 1.36 19.06
C THR A 50 6.82 0.83 18.83
N ILE A 51 7.06 0.17 17.70
CA ILE A 51 8.37 -0.39 17.32
C ILE A 51 8.75 0.08 15.93
N LEU A 52 10.05 0.03 15.62
CA LEU A 52 10.51 0.17 14.24
C LEU A 52 9.97 -1.00 13.39
N GLY A 53 9.52 -0.68 12.17
CA GLY A 53 9.21 -1.71 11.19
C GLY A 53 10.47 -2.31 10.57
N ASP A 54 10.35 -3.55 10.12
CA ASP A 54 11.40 -4.17 9.31
C ASP A 54 11.41 -3.57 7.90
N SER A 55 12.49 -3.83 7.16
CA SER A 55 12.53 -3.55 5.72
C SER A 55 11.38 -4.23 5.00
N VAL A 56 10.79 -3.54 4.04
CA VAL A 56 9.70 -4.07 3.22
C VAL A 56 10.20 -4.45 1.84
N LYS A 57 9.64 -5.52 1.27
CA LYS A 57 9.97 -5.94 -0.09
C LYS A 57 9.37 -4.93 -1.07
N THR A 58 10.19 -4.46 -2.00
CA THR A 58 9.78 -3.48 -3.02
C THR A 58 9.75 -4.07 -4.43
N PHE A 59 10.40 -5.22 -4.64
CA PHE A 59 10.35 -5.98 -5.88
C PHE A 59 10.73 -7.45 -5.67
N ASP A 60 10.07 -8.37 -6.39
CA ASP A 60 10.64 -9.64 -6.85
C ASP A 60 9.97 -10.08 -8.17
N SER A 61 10.39 -11.21 -8.75
CA SER A 61 9.85 -11.70 -10.02
C SER A 61 8.35 -12.05 -10.01
N THR A 62 7.77 -12.25 -8.83
CA THR A 62 6.36 -12.63 -8.58
C THR A 62 5.54 -11.53 -7.90
N PHE A 63 6.20 -10.47 -7.42
CA PHE A 63 5.62 -9.40 -6.63
C PHE A 63 6.12 -8.06 -7.14
N VAL A 64 5.22 -7.29 -7.73
CA VAL A 64 5.45 -5.92 -8.17
C VAL A 64 4.45 -5.01 -7.49
N LEU A 65 4.90 -3.83 -7.08
CA LEU A 65 4.02 -2.82 -6.52
C LEU A 65 3.15 -2.22 -7.63
N SER A 66 1.95 -1.78 -7.27
CA SER A 66 1.09 -1.00 -8.16
C SER A 66 1.56 0.45 -8.25
N ASN A 67 2.06 0.97 -7.12
CA ASN A 67 2.49 2.36 -6.96
C ASN A 67 3.89 2.45 -6.35
N TYR A 68 4.66 3.41 -6.82
CA TYR A 68 6.05 3.62 -6.41
C TYR A 68 6.23 5.04 -5.91
N LEU A 69 6.67 5.18 -4.66
CA LEU A 69 6.85 6.47 -4.02
C LEU A 69 8.18 7.12 -4.43
N LEU A 70 8.20 8.43 -4.60
CA LEU A 70 9.38 9.25 -4.91
C LEU A 70 9.25 10.61 -4.24
N GLY A 71 10.24 11.03 -3.46
CA GLY A 71 10.25 12.37 -2.84
C GLY A 71 10.39 12.35 -1.32
N ASN A 72 10.14 13.51 -0.71
CA ASN A 72 10.37 13.73 0.72
C ASN A 72 9.13 14.40 1.35
N TYR A 73 8.56 13.79 2.39
CA TYR A 73 7.41 14.36 3.09
C TYR A 73 7.72 14.57 4.56
N GLU A 74 7.53 15.80 5.06
CA GLU A 74 7.56 16.10 6.47
C GLU A 74 6.15 16.02 7.06
N ASP A 75 5.92 15.01 7.89
CA ASP A 75 4.73 14.89 8.72
C ASP A 75 4.86 15.78 9.96
N LYS A 76 3.81 16.56 10.25
CA LYS A 76 3.79 17.50 11.38
C LYS A 76 4.00 16.81 12.73
N ASP A 77 3.55 15.56 12.88
CA ASP A 77 3.62 14.79 14.12
C ASP A 77 4.81 13.80 14.07
N LEU A 78 5.05 13.15 12.94
CA LEU A 78 6.05 12.06 12.85
C LEU A 78 7.47 12.54 12.56
N GLY A 79 7.64 13.51 11.66
CA GLY A 79 8.94 13.88 11.10
C GLY A 79 9.05 13.54 9.61
N ILE A 80 10.27 13.33 9.11
CA ILE A 80 10.55 13.24 7.67
C ILE A 80 10.49 11.78 7.19
N SER A 81 9.86 11.56 6.05
CA SER A 81 9.86 10.29 5.31
C SER A 81 10.34 10.53 3.88
N LYS A 82 11.27 9.70 3.40
CA LYS A 82 11.90 9.83 2.08
C LYS A 82 11.79 8.54 1.28
N ALA A 83 11.60 8.68 -0.03
CA ALA A 83 11.60 7.61 -1.00
C ALA A 83 12.49 7.93 -2.21
N ASP A 84 13.47 7.06 -2.47
CA ASP A 84 14.29 7.09 -3.68
C ASP A 84 13.91 5.91 -4.58
N LEU A 85 13.75 6.14 -5.88
CA LEU A 85 13.21 5.15 -6.83
C LEU A 85 14.29 4.72 -7.82
N SER A 86 14.52 3.42 -7.97
CA SER A 86 15.44 2.84 -8.95
C SER A 86 14.68 1.99 -9.94
N ILE A 87 14.91 2.20 -11.24
CA ILE A 87 14.20 1.52 -12.32
C ILE A 87 15.20 1.00 -13.35
N GLN A 88 15.16 -0.30 -13.61
CA GLN A 88 15.74 -0.91 -14.79
C GLN A 88 14.72 -0.83 -15.93
N TYR A 89 15.20 -0.49 -17.13
CA TYR A 89 14.37 -0.46 -18.33
C TYR A 89 14.82 -1.56 -19.29
N GLY A 90 13.85 -2.16 -19.98
CA GLY A 90 14.03 -3.13 -21.03
C GLY A 90 13.67 -2.55 -22.39
N LEU A 91 13.79 -3.39 -23.40
CA LEU A 91 13.46 -3.06 -24.77
C LEU A 91 11.95 -3.14 -25.00
N SER A 92 11.40 -2.27 -25.86
CA SER A 92 10.03 -2.47 -26.37
C SER A 92 9.96 -3.49 -27.50
N GLU A 93 11.08 -3.69 -28.20
CA GLU A 93 11.23 -4.64 -29.30
C GLU A 93 12.64 -5.24 -29.30
N LEU A 94 12.74 -6.53 -29.62
CA LEU A 94 14.04 -7.20 -29.80
C LEU A 94 14.55 -7.01 -31.22
N LYS A 95 15.87 -7.11 -31.40
CA LYS A 95 16.55 -6.96 -32.69
C LYS A 95 16.12 -5.67 -33.39
N SER A 96 16.30 -4.55 -32.69
CA SER A 96 16.02 -3.20 -33.17
C SER A 96 16.38 -3.00 -34.65
N THR A 97 15.47 -2.43 -35.42
CA THR A 97 15.59 -2.37 -36.89
C THR A 97 16.45 -1.20 -37.38
N PHE A 98 16.98 -0.39 -36.46
CA PHE A 98 17.69 0.86 -36.74
C PHE A 98 18.98 0.71 -37.55
N LYS A 99 19.66 -0.44 -37.46
CA LYS A 99 20.94 -0.69 -38.15
C LYS A 99 20.85 -0.50 -39.67
N ASN A 100 19.69 -0.80 -40.26
CA ASN A 100 19.48 -0.74 -41.70
C ASN A 100 18.96 0.62 -42.19
N THR A 101 18.71 1.55 -41.27
CA THR A 101 18.12 2.85 -41.57
C THR A 101 19.23 3.89 -41.73
N LYS A 102 19.53 4.26 -42.98
CA LYS A 102 20.53 5.29 -43.30
C LYS A 102 20.14 6.63 -42.66
N ASN A 103 21.10 7.29 -42.02
CA ASN A 103 20.93 8.58 -41.31
C ASN A 103 19.93 8.56 -40.15
N PHE A 104 19.62 7.39 -39.58
CA PHE A 104 18.80 7.30 -38.39
C PHE A 104 19.45 8.00 -37.19
N LYS A 105 18.67 8.77 -36.46
CA LYS A 105 19.03 9.38 -35.18
C LYS A 105 17.78 9.56 -34.33
N PHE A 106 17.94 9.57 -33.02
CA PHE A 106 16.91 10.08 -32.14
C PHE A 106 16.97 11.61 -32.10
N ASP A 107 15.83 12.26 -32.30
CA ASP A 107 15.68 13.71 -32.31
C ASP A 107 15.51 14.26 -30.89
N SER A 108 14.79 13.53 -30.02
CA SER A 108 14.62 13.88 -28.61
C SER A 108 14.19 12.66 -27.80
N ALA A 109 14.28 12.75 -26.47
CA ALA A 109 13.71 11.74 -25.59
C ALA A 109 13.17 12.35 -24.30
N ALA A 110 12.21 11.65 -23.68
CA ALA A 110 11.67 12.03 -22.39
C ALA A 110 11.31 10.82 -21.54
N VAL A 111 11.54 10.94 -20.22
CA VAL A 111 10.98 10.02 -19.22
C VAL A 111 9.57 10.49 -18.89
N PHE A 112 8.64 9.55 -18.85
CA PHE A 112 7.26 9.77 -18.42
C PHE A 112 6.97 8.93 -17.18
N PHE A 113 6.46 9.56 -16.12
CA PHE A 113 5.92 8.86 -14.94
C PHE A 113 4.49 9.30 -14.68
N TYR A 114 3.57 8.35 -14.68
CA TYR A 114 2.17 8.62 -14.42
C TYR A 114 1.95 8.77 -12.93
N TYR A 115 1.23 9.80 -12.53
CA TYR A 115 0.87 9.96 -11.14
C TYR A 115 -0.25 9.01 -10.74
N ASP A 116 -0.13 8.43 -9.55
CA ASP A 116 -1.26 7.97 -8.76
C ASP A 116 -1.62 9.10 -7.78
N SER A 117 -2.66 9.88 -8.12
CA SER A 117 -3.02 11.08 -7.36
C SER A 117 -3.52 10.80 -5.94
N ILE A 118 -3.90 9.56 -5.62
CA ILE A 118 -4.49 9.20 -4.32
C ILE A 118 -3.45 9.20 -3.21
N ASN A 119 -2.23 8.73 -3.50
CA ASN A 119 -1.21 8.48 -2.49
C ASN A 119 -0.13 9.58 -2.39
N CYS A 120 -0.26 10.67 -3.14
CA CYS A 120 0.64 11.82 -2.98
C CYS A 120 0.47 12.50 -1.61
N LYS A 121 1.57 12.96 -0.99
CA LYS A 121 1.60 13.65 0.32
C LYS A 121 2.45 14.91 0.29
N GLY A 122 2.17 15.84 1.20
CA GLY A 122 2.90 17.10 1.33
C GLY A 122 2.41 18.19 0.38
N ASP A 123 3.23 19.21 0.18
CA ASP A 123 2.90 20.33 -0.69
C ASP A 123 3.19 20.00 -2.16
N LEU A 124 2.12 19.80 -2.93
CA LEU A 124 2.17 19.49 -4.36
C LEU A 124 2.24 20.74 -5.24
N LYS A 125 2.18 21.94 -4.65
CA LYS A 125 2.25 23.22 -5.39
C LYS A 125 3.64 23.84 -5.38
N SER A 126 4.55 23.31 -4.56
CA SER A 126 5.95 23.74 -4.51
C SER A 126 6.79 23.03 -5.57
N SER A 127 7.84 23.75 -6.01
CA SER A 127 8.84 23.21 -6.92
C SER A 127 9.64 22.09 -6.23
N GLN A 128 9.85 21.02 -6.97
CA GLN A 128 10.59 19.81 -6.60
C GLN A 128 11.86 19.78 -7.43
N LYS A 129 12.99 19.44 -6.81
CA LYS A 129 14.26 19.26 -7.51
C LYS A 129 14.58 17.79 -7.70
N LEU A 130 14.28 17.27 -8.89
CA LEU A 130 14.61 15.92 -9.30
C LEU A 130 16.08 15.80 -9.68
N GLU A 131 16.73 14.77 -9.18
CA GLU A 131 18.04 14.31 -9.61
C GLU A 131 17.93 12.92 -10.21
N ILE A 132 18.58 12.71 -11.35
CA ILE A 132 18.63 11.42 -12.02
C ILE A 132 20.08 10.96 -12.13
N TYR A 133 20.32 9.75 -11.63
CA TYR A 133 21.61 9.08 -11.62
C TYR A 133 21.57 7.84 -12.51
N ARG A 134 22.70 7.49 -13.12
CA ARG A 134 22.85 6.17 -13.76
C ARG A 134 23.14 5.13 -12.69
N ILE A 135 22.51 3.97 -12.82
CA ILE A 135 22.84 2.79 -12.01
C ILE A 135 24.12 2.17 -12.58
N ASN A 136 25.07 1.81 -11.72
CA ASN A 136 26.36 1.28 -12.16
C ASN A 136 26.59 -0.20 -11.78
N GLU A 137 25.65 -0.83 -11.09
CA GLU A 137 25.60 -2.28 -10.88
C GLU A 137 24.57 -2.97 -11.79
N VAL A 138 24.77 -4.26 -12.09
CA VAL A 138 23.79 -5.05 -12.86
C VAL A 138 22.69 -5.52 -11.92
N LEU A 139 21.44 -5.20 -12.25
CA LEU A 139 20.27 -5.63 -11.49
C LEU A 139 19.74 -6.97 -12.02
N ASP A 140 19.32 -7.85 -11.11
CA ASP A 140 18.85 -9.21 -11.40
C ASP A 140 17.35 -9.33 -11.08
N HIS A 141 16.52 -9.43 -12.12
CA HIS A 141 15.07 -9.51 -12.00
C HIS A 141 14.56 -10.77 -11.28
N LYS A 142 15.42 -11.77 -11.05
CA LYS A 142 15.09 -12.99 -10.30
C LYS A 142 15.32 -12.84 -8.80
N LYS A 143 15.92 -11.73 -8.34
CA LYS A 143 16.16 -11.45 -6.92
C LYS A 143 15.08 -10.56 -6.32
N ALA A 144 14.85 -10.76 -5.02
CA ALA A 144 14.06 -9.85 -4.23
C ALA A 144 14.89 -8.61 -3.84
N TYR A 145 14.28 -7.43 -3.93
CA TYR A 145 14.84 -6.17 -3.47
C TYR A 145 14.03 -5.62 -2.31
N TRP A 146 14.73 -5.03 -1.34
CA TRP A 146 14.17 -4.56 -0.08
C TRP A 146 14.41 -3.07 0.11
N SER A 147 13.56 -2.42 0.89
CA SER A 147 13.56 -0.96 1.04
C SER A 147 14.82 -0.36 1.69
N ASN A 148 15.65 -1.18 2.32
CA ASN A 148 16.93 -0.79 2.92
C ASN A 148 18.15 -1.13 2.04
N GLN A 149 17.96 -1.76 0.89
CA GLN A 149 19.06 -2.19 0.03
C GLN A 149 19.53 -1.03 -0.86
N ASN A 150 20.73 -0.52 -0.63
CA ASN A 150 21.26 0.54 -1.49
C ASN A 150 21.61 0.00 -2.88
N ILE A 151 21.03 0.62 -3.92
CA ILE A 151 21.44 0.41 -5.30
C ILE A 151 22.55 1.39 -5.67
N SER A 152 23.66 0.85 -6.19
CA SER A 152 24.86 1.60 -6.55
C SER A 152 24.64 2.44 -7.81
N THR A 153 25.10 3.69 -7.76
CA THR A 153 24.96 4.67 -8.83
C THR A 153 26.25 5.43 -9.05
N ASP A 154 26.31 6.16 -10.15
CA ASP A 154 27.32 7.20 -10.36
C ASP A 154 27.30 8.22 -9.20
N PRO A 155 28.45 8.83 -8.87
CA PRO A 155 28.56 9.75 -7.73
C PRO A 155 27.80 11.07 -7.95
N ASN A 156 27.61 11.48 -9.20
CA ASN A 156 26.92 12.72 -9.57
C ASN A 156 25.70 12.41 -10.43
N PRO A 157 24.59 13.18 -10.30
CA PRO A 157 23.46 13.04 -11.21
C PRO A 157 23.88 13.51 -12.61
N PHE A 158 23.44 12.80 -13.64
CA PHE A 158 23.65 13.24 -15.03
C PHE A 158 22.59 14.26 -15.47
N LEU A 159 21.48 14.35 -14.73
CA LEU A 159 20.43 15.35 -14.94
C LEU A 159 19.88 15.84 -13.60
N THR A 160 19.70 17.15 -13.50
CA THR A 160 18.89 17.81 -12.46
C THR A 160 17.73 18.53 -13.15
N TYR A 161 16.52 18.42 -12.61
CA TYR A 161 15.32 18.94 -13.23
C TYR A 161 14.36 19.49 -12.16
N ASP A 162 14.01 20.77 -12.27
CA ASP A 162 13.04 21.42 -11.39
C ASP A 162 11.64 21.31 -12.00
N PHE A 163 10.63 20.94 -11.19
CA PHE A 163 9.25 20.81 -11.64
C PHE A 163 8.24 21.06 -10.52
N VAL A 164 7.03 21.49 -10.86
CA VAL A 164 5.89 21.52 -9.94
C VAL A 164 4.94 20.36 -10.27
N PRO A 165 4.56 19.50 -9.32
CA PRO A 165 3.64 18.41 -9.57
C PRO A 165 2.30 18.90 -10.11
N ASN A 166 1.90 18.44 -11.29
CA ASN A 166 0.58 18.68 -11.85
C ASN A 166 -0.19 17.36 -11.89
N LEU A 167 -1.16 17.21 -10.99
CA LEU A 167 -2.03 16.02 -10.91
C LEU A 167 -3.29 16.14 -11.78
N ASN A 168 -3.44 17.23 -12.53
CA ASN A 168 -4.57 17.38 -13.45
C ASN A 168 -4.34 16.51 -14.69
N PRO A 169 -5.33 15.68 -15.07
CA PRO A 169 -5.24 14.88 -16.28
C PRO A 169 -5.50 15.78 -17.50
N GLU A 170 -4.44 16.38 -18.05
CA GLU A 170 -4.55 17.31 -19.19
C GLU A 170 -4.20 16.70 -20.54
N TYR A 171 -3.57 15.52 -20.59
CA TYR A 171 -2.99 15.00 -21.84
C TYR A 171 -3.90 14.09 -22.66
N TYR A 172 -3.91 14.34 -23.98
CA TYR A 172 -4.26 13.40 -25.04
C TYR A 172 -2.94 12.91 -25.67
N ASP A 173 -2.66 11.59 -25.63
CA ASP A 173 -1.76 11.03 -26.65
C ASP A 173 -2.63 10.96 -27.91
N GLY A 174 -2.29 11.74 -28.93
CA GLY A 174 -3.13 12.06 -30.09
C GLY A 174 -3.51 10.89 -31.01
N ASP A 175 -3.52 9.66 -30.50
CA ASP A 175 -3.76 8.42 -31.24
C ASP A 175 -4.94 7.60 -30.69
N THR A 176 -5.49 7.89 -29.50
CA THR A 176 -6.65 7.14 -28.98
C THR A 176 -7.55 7.99 -28.08
N ASN A 177 -8.86 7.71 -28.07
CA ASN A 177 -9.86 8.25 -27.13
C ASN A 177 -9.67 7.77 -25.67
N LEU A 178 -8.45 7.42 -25.27
CA LEU A 178 -8.14 6.92 -23.92
C LEU A 178 -8.08 8.08 -22.92
N SER A 179 -8.57 7.80 -21.71
CA SER A 179 -8.72 8.74 -20.60
C SER A 179 -7.44 9.56 -20.36
N LYS A 180 -7.58 10.89 -20.26
CA LYS A 180 -6.50 11.79 -19.85
C LYS A 180 -5.87 11.33 -18.53
N LYS A 181 -4.54 11.40 -18.44
CA LYS A 181 -3.79 11.08 -17.21
C LYS A 181 -2.77 12.17 -16.92
N ALA A 182 -2.48 12.35 -15.64
CA ALA A 182 -1.45 13.26 -15.16
C ALA A 182 -0.10 12.53 -15.13
N TYR A 183 0.97 13.19 -15.58
CA TYR A 183 2.31 12.64 -15.56
C TYR A 183 3.37 13.69 -15.26
N LEU A 184 4.51 13.22 -14.75
CA LEU A 184 5.79 13.90 -14.80
C LEU A 184 6.46 13.59 -16.14
N LYS A 185 6.82 14.63 -16.90
CA LYS A 185 7.63 14.53 -18.12
C LYS A 185 8.97 15.18 -17.87
N VAL A 186 10.05 14.44 -18.08
CA VAL A 186 11.41 14.95 -17.95
C VAL A 186 12.13 14.79 -19.28
N LEU A 187 12.56 15.90 -19.88
CA LEU A 187 13.33 15.87 -21.13
C LEU A 187 14.74 15.34 -20.85
N MET A 188 15.20 14.40 -21.68
CA MET A 188 16.53 13.81 -21.53
C MET A 188 17.58 14.61 -22.30
N PRO A 189 18.80 14.78 -21.74
CA PRO A 189 19.89 15.48 -22.42
C PRO A 189 20.42 14.70 -23.62
N GLN A 190 20.98 15.41 -24.60
CA GLN A 190 21.46 14.80 -25.85
C GLN A 190 22.52 13.72 -25.63
N ASP A 191 23.39 13.87 -24.64
CA ASP A 191 24.42 12.87 -24.34
C ASP A 191 23.82 11.53 -23.89
N PHE A 192 22.74 11.58 -23.09
CA PHE A 192 21.98 10.37 -22.73
C PHE A 192 21.37 9.73 -23.98
N ILE A 193 20.77 10.53 -24.85
CA ILE A 193 20.14 10.06 -26.09
C ILE A 193 21.17 9.38 -27.00
N ASN A 194 22.35 10.00 -27.16
CA ASN A 194 23.45 9.49 -27.96
C ASN A 194 24.00 8.17 -27.41
N ASP A 195 24.10 8.03 -26.09
CA ASP A 195 24.55 6.79 -25.46
C ASP A 195 23.57 5.64 -25.68
N ILE A 196 22.27 5.88 -25.51
CA ILE A 196 21.25 4.86 -25.79
C ILE A 196 21.24 4.53 -27.28
N TYR A 197 21.36 5.51 -28.17
CA TYR A 197 21.47 5.30 -29.62
C TYR A 197 22.61 4.33 -29.97
N LYS A 198 23.82 4.54 -29.42
CA LYS A 198 24.98 3.66 -29.66
C LYS A 198 24.70 2.21 -29.24
N ILE A 199 23.93 2.01 -28.18
CA ILE A 199 23.53 0.68 -27.72
C ILE A 199 22.52 0.07 -28.70
N VAL A 200 21.42 0.78 -28.99
CA VAL A 200 20.28 0.20 -29.72
C VAL A 200 20.47 0.13 -31.23
N VAL A 201 21.43 0.84 -31.82
CA VAL A 201 21.72 0.72 -33.26
C VAL A 201 22.45 -0.59 -33.60
N ASP A 202 23.16 -1.18 -32.64
CA ASP A 202 23.76 -2.50 -32.81
C ASP A 202 22.76 -3.59 -32.40
N THR A 203 22.19 -4.26 -33.41
CA THR A 203 21.31 -5.41 -33.25
C THR A 203 21.83 -6.51 -32.32
N ASN A 204 23.14 -6.67 -32.13
CA ASN A 204 23.69 -7.65 -31.18
C ASN A 204 23.36 -7.28 -29.73
N ASN A 205 23.32 -5.98 -29.42
CA ASN A 205 23.01 -5.46 -28.09
C ASN A 205 21.53 -5.53 -27.75
N THR A 206 20.66 -5.73 -28.74
CA THR A 206 19.20 -5.79 -28.58
C THR A 206 18.63 -7.18 -28.84
N THR A 207 19.46 -8.22 -28.83
CA THR A 207 19.04 -9.61 -29.02
C THR A 207 18.16 -10.14 -27.88
N SER A 208 18.35 -9.62 -26.66
CA SER A 208 17.50 -9.88 -25.50
C SER A 208 17.58 -8.75 -24.47
N ASP A 209 16.60 -8.69 -23.57
CA ASP A 209 16.62 -7.76 -22.43
C ASP A 209 17.84 -8.00 -21.51
N ASP A 210 18.28 -9.25 -21.34
CA ASP A 210 19.46 -9.58 -20.52
C ASP A 210 20.78 -9.04 -21.11
N VAL A 211 20.88 -8.94 -22.43
CA VAL A 211 22.04 -8.32 -23.09
C VAL A 211 21.95 -6.80 -22.93
N PHE A 212 20.79 -6.22 -23.21
CA PHE A 212 20.57 -4.78 -23.14
C PHE A 212 20.79 -4.22 -21.73
N THR A 213 20.21 -4.84 -20.71
CA THR A 213 20.26 -4.36 -19.31
C THR A 213 21.66 -4.42 -18.69
N LYS A 214 22.59 -5.19 -19.27
CA LYS A 214 24.02 -5.14 -18.89
C LYS A 214 24.72 -3.89 -19.41
N LEU A 215 24.28 -3.37 -20.55
CA LEU A 215 24.79 -2.16 -21.19
C LEU A 215 24.11 -0.90 -20.63
N PHE A 216 22.79 -0.97 -20.40
CA PHE A 216 22.01 0.07 -19.74
C PHE A 216 21.35 -0.48 -18.47
N LYS A 217 22.02 -0.26 -17.33
CA LYS A 217 21.66 -0.85 -16.03
C LYS A 217 20.43 -0.22 -15.37
N GLY A 218 19.99 0.94 -15.86
CA GLY A 218 18.83 1.66 -15.35
C GLY A 218 19.16 3.02 -14.74
N LEU A 219 18.15 3.64 -14.15
CA LEU A 219 18.19 4.99 -13.59
C LEU A 219 17.71 5.01 -12.15
N LYS A 220 18.32 5.84 -11.31
CA LYS A 220 17.86 6.17 -9.95
C LYS A 220 17.39 7.62 -9.90
N PHE A 221 16.22 7.82 -9.32
CA PHE A 221 15.50 9.08 -9.19
C PHE A 221 15.48 9.47 -7.72
N LYS A 222 15.90 10.69 -7.41
CA LYS A 222 15.95 11.23 -6.04
C LYS A 222 15.42 12.66 -6.05
N ILE A 223 14.72 13.07 -5.00
CA ILE A 223 14.39 14.48 -4.79
C ILE A 223 15.37 15.04 -3.77
N ARG A 224 16.12 16.10 -4.13
CA ARG A 224 17.21 16.66 -3.32
C ARG A 224 16.71 17.45 -2.10
N GLU A 225 15.65 18.22 -2.27
CA GLU A 225 15.17 19.24 -1.32
C GLU A 225 14.73 18.65 0.04
N THR A 226 14.83 19.46 1.11
CA THR A 226 14.45 19.06 2.49
C THR A 226 12.94 18.99 2.71
N THR A 227 12.13 19.75 1.96
CA THR A 227 10.66 19.61 1.97
C THR A 227 10.04 19.90 0.62
N PRO A 228 9.83 18.87 -0.22
CA PRO A 228 8.70 18.94 -1.14
C PRO A 228 8.11 17.54 -1.45
N ALA A 229 6.78 17.51 -1.65
CA ALA A 229 5.91 16.33 -1.72
C ALA A 229 6.51 14.92 -1.94
N LEU A 230 5.94 13.94 -1.22
CA LEU A 230 6.10 12.53 -1.56
C LEU A 230 5.08 12.18 -2.65
N LEU A 231 5.58 11.92 -3.85
CA LEU A 231 4.79 11.61 -5.04
C LEU A 231 4.56 10.10 -5.13
N SER A 232 3.40 9.70 -5.63
CA SER A 232 3.09 8.32 -5.96
C SER A 232 3.05 8.16 -7.48
N MET A 233 3.89 7.27 -8.00
CA MET A 233 4.02 6.99 -9.42
C MET A 233 3.42 5.62 -9.75
N ASN A 234 2.50 5.59 -10.70
CA ASN A 234 2.01 4.34 -11.26
C ASN A 234 3.03 3.84 -12.28
N LEU A 235 3.76 2.79 -11.91
CA LEU A 235 4.69 2.11 -12.79
C LEU A 235 4.19 0.71 -13.17
N SER A 236 2.89 0.44 -12.99
CA SER A 236 2.31 -0.84 -13.37
C SER A 236 2.61 -1.10 -14.85
N SER A 237 3.24 -2.25 -15.12
CA SER A 237 3.60 -2.69 -16.46
C SER A 237 2.64 -3.81 -16.87
N GLN A 238 1.79 -3.59 -17.87
CA GLN A 238 1.08 -4.68 -18.53
C GLN A 238 2.07 -5.46 -19.39
N ASN A 239 1.86 -6.77 -19.46
CA ASN A 239 2.70 -7.70 -20.20
C ASN A 239 2.62 -7.38 -21.71
N LEU A 240 3.77 -7.07 -22.34
CA LEU A 240 3.86 -6.77 -23.78
C LEU A 240 3.52 -7.99 -24.66
N ALA A 241 3.50 -9.21 -24.10
CA ALA A 241 3.09 -10.43 -24.81
C ALA A 241 1.63 -10.40 -25.30
N LEU A 242 0.81 -9.43 -24.83
CA LEU A 242 -0.57 -9.26 -25.25
C LEU A 242 -0.76 -8.24 -26.40
N ASN A 243 0.30 -7.77 -27.06
CA ASN A 243 0.24 -6.72 -28.11
C ASN A 243 -0.48 -5.44 -27.63
N VAL A 244 -0.47 -5.16 -26.33
CA VAL A 244 -1.00 -3.92 -25.76
C VAL A 244 0.12 -2.88 -25.77
N ALA A 245 -0.20 -1.65 -26.18
CA ALA A 245 0.72 -0.53 -26.23
C ALA A 245 1.55 -0.43 -24.92
N PRO A 246 2.86 -0.14 -25.01
CA PRO A 246 3.75 -0.08 -23.85
C PRO A 246 3.19 0.87 -22.81
N THR A 247 3.33 0.46 -21.55
CA THR A 247 2.74 1.20 -20.45
C THR A 247 3.18 2.65 -20.42
N TYR A 248 2.19 3.48 -20.14
CA TYR A 248 2.23 4.89 -19.84
C TYR A 248 3.56 5.40 -19.20
N SER A 249 4.10 4.73 -18.18
CA SER A 249 5.41 5.09 -17.60
C SER A 249 6.56 4.40 -18.34
N ASN A 250 7.42 5.17 -19.02
CA ASN A 250 8.52 4.67 -19.87
C ASN A 250 9.56 5.77 -20.17
N ILE A 251 10.59 5.43 -20.94
CA ILE A 251 11.40 6.42 -21.67
C ILE A 251 10.97 6.36 -23.13
N THR A 252 10.44 7.47 -23.66
CA THR A 252 10.08 7.60 -25.07
C THR A 252 11.17 8.36 -25.81
N PHE A 253 11.67 7.78 -26.89
CA PHE A 253 12.55 8.39 -27.85
C PHE A 253 11.76 8.74 -29.11
N TYR A 254 11.91 9.95 -29.60
CA TYR A 254 11.29 10.42 -30.83
C TYR A 254 12.32 10.45 -31.95
N TYR A 255 11.95 9.99 -33.13
CA TYR A 255 12.78 10.06 -34.31
C TYR A 255 11.94 10.34 -35.55
N THR A 256 12.58 10.91 -36.56
CA THR A 256 11.97 11.15 -37.87
C THR A 256 12.33 10.00 -38.81
N ASP A 257 11.34 9.35 -39.41
CA ASP A 257 11.56 8.28 -40.39
C ASP A 257 11.91 8.83 -41.79
N THR A 258 12.16 7.92 -42.73
CA THR A 258 12.52 8.27 -44.11
C THR A 258 11.41 8.97 -44.88
N LEU A 259 10.18 8.99 -44.36
CA LEU A 259 9.01 9.69 -44.91
C LEU A 259 8.75 11.03 -44.20
N ASN A 260 9.69 11.51 -43.37
CA ASN A 260 9.57 12.71 -42.54
C ASN A 260 8.41 12.64 -41.52
N LYS A 261 8.02 11.43 -41.09
CA LYS A 261 7.02 11.26 -40.03
C LYS A 261 7.70 11.04 -38.69
N VAL A 262 7.10 11.63 -37.65
CA VAL A 262 7.55 11.42 -36.26
C VAL A 262 7.12 10.03 -35.82
N GLN A 263 8.10 9.25 -35.38
CA GLN A 263 7.95 7.92 -34.82
C GLN A 263 8.43 7.89 -33.37
N LYS A 264 8.02 6.86 -32.63
CA LYS A 264 8.36 6.65 -31.22
C LYS A 264 9.07 5.30 -31.06
N TYR A 265 10.10 5.28 -30.23
CA TYR A 265 10.75 4.07 -29.71
C TYR A 265 10.73 4.12 -28.19
N TYR A 266 10.52 2.98 -27.53
CA TYR A 266 10.32 2.96 -26.09
C TYR A 266 11.38 2.10 -25.38
N LEU A 267 11.86 2.59 -24.24
CA LEU A 267 12.42 1.72 -23.21
C LEU A 267 11.38 1.55 -22.12
N THR A 268 11.04 0.30 -21.82
CA THR A 268 9.85 -0.07 -21.04
C THR A 268 10.22 -0.62 -19.66
N ILE A 269 9.30 -0.46 -18.71
CA ILE A 269 9.46 -1.00 -17.36
C ILE A 269 9.06 -2.49 -17.31
N GLY A 270 8.08 -2.91 -18.13
CA GLY A 270 7.91 -4.32 -18.48
C GLY A 270 8.94 -4.73 -19.55
N ASN A 271 9.15 -6.03 -19.76
CA ASN A 271 10.09 -6.50 -20.78
C ASN A 271 9.47 -7.45 -21.79
N THR A 272 10.19 -7.68 -22.89
CA THR A 272 9.70 -8.46 -24.05
C THR A 272 9.59 -9.95 -23.76
N SER A 273 10.25 -10.43 -22.70
CA SER A 273 10.26 -11.84 -22.30
C SER A 273 9.10 -12.22 -21.36
N GLY A 274 8.17 -11.28 -21.09
CA GLY A 274 7.08 -11.47 -20.14
C GLY A 274 7.51 -11.37 -18.67
N ASN A 275 8.78 -11.03 -18.41
CA ASN A 275 9.32 -10.77 -17.08
C ASN A 275 9.18 -9.28 -16.73
N TYR A 276 9.33 -8.97 -15.45
CA TYR A 276 9.34 -7.60 -14.96
C TYR A 276 10.78 -7.11 -14.80
N ASN A 277 11.09 -5.90 -15.30
CA ASN A 277 12.37 -5.28 -14.96
C ASN A 277 12.34 -4.78 -13.51
N VAL A 278 13.52 -4.73 -12.90
CA VAL A 278 13.67 -4.34 -11.49
C VAL A 278 13.16 -2.91 -11.29
N ARG A 279 12.26 -2.75 -10.31
CA ARG A 279 11.78 -1.46 -9.79
C ARG A 279 11.89 -1.48 -8.28
N ALA A 280 12.89 -0.83 -7.70
CA ALA A 280 13.12 -0.86 -6.27
C ALA A 280 12.97 0.53 -5.67
N ILE A 281 12.43 0.60 -4.45
CA ILE A 281 12.30 1.84 -3.69
C ILE A 281 13.17 1.73 -2.45
N ASN A 282 13.93 2.78 -2.13
CA ASN A 282 14.60 2.91 -0.84
C ASN A 282 13.84 3.87 0.06
N TYR A 283 13.65 3.48 1.31
CA TYR A 283 12.94 4.28 2.31
C TYR A 283 13.84 4.65 3.48
N SER A 284 13.74 5.91 3.91
CA SER A 284 14.40 6.40 5.12
C SER A 284 13.47 7.34 5.90
N HIS A 285 13.56 7.29 7.22
CA HIS A 285 12.75 8.09 8.12
C HIS A 285 13.63 8.83 9.13
N SER A 286 13.28 10.07 9.45
CA SER A 286 13.85 10.84 10.56
C SER A 286 12.72 11.30 11.46
N TYR A 287 12.57 10.64 12.61
CA TYR A 287 11.49 10.91 13.53
C TYR A 287 11.77 12.10 14.45
N LYS A 288 10.72 12.82 14.83
CA LYS A 288 10.76 13.87 15.86
C LYS A 288 11.09 13.28 17.23
N SER A 289 11.59 14.12 18.15
CA SER A 289 11.98 13.72 19.52
C SER A 289 10.87 12.95 20.24
N ASP A 290 9.64 13.44 20.14
CA ASP A 290 8.50 12.88 20.86
C ASP A 290 8.17 11.46 20.37
N ILE A 291 8.25 11.24 19.06
CA ILE A 291 8.09 9.93 18.45
C ILE A 291 9.26 9.00 18.78
N ASN A 292 10.50 9.47 18.68
CA ASN A 292 11.66 8.68 19.12
C ASN A 292 11.52 8.24 20.58
N SER A 293 10.90 9.07 21.41
CA SER A 293 10.73 8.77 22.83
C SER A 293 9.75 7.64 23.13
N ILE A 294 8.82 7.31 22.21
CA ILE A 294 7.82 6.24 22.38
C ILE A 294 8.22 4.91 21.71
N ILE A 295 9.23 4.92 20.84
CA ILE A 295 9.71 3.72 20.14
C ILE A 295 10.38 2.78 21.16
N ASN A 296 10.01 1.50 21.12
CA ASN A 296 10.46 0.44 22.03
C ASN A 296 10.26 0.79 23.51
N ASN A 297 9.20 1.54 23.84
CA ASN A 297 8.89 1.96 25.19
C ASN A 297 7.42 1.69 25.55
N VAL A 298 7.17 0.52 26.13
CA VAL A 298 5.82 0.07 26.55
C VAL A 298 5.14 1.10 27.47
N SER A 299 5.86 1.66 28.44
CA SER A 299 5.27 2.63 29.41
C SER A 299 4.74 3.91 28.76
N LYS A 300 5.30 4.29 27.60
CA LYS A 300 4.78 5.43 26.82
C LYS A 300 3.77 5.01 25.76
N GLY A 301 3.78 3.74 25.34
CA GLY A 301 2.75 3.14 24.50
C GLY A 301 1.37 3.11 25.16
N ASP A 302 1.31 3.29 26.48
CA ASP A 302 0.06 3.50 27.23
C ASP A 302 -0.72 4.74 26.75
N SER A 303 -0.03 5.80 26.26
CA SER A 303 -0.71 7.03 25.85
C SER A 303 -1.04 7.07 24.37
N LEU A 304 -0.03 6.90 23.50
CA LEU A 304 -0.17 7.00 22.04
C LEU A 304 0.67 5.93 21.36
N LEU A 305 0.18 5.47 20.21
CA LEU A 305 0.77 4.42 19.40
C LEU A 305 0.82 4.85 17.94
N VAL A 306 1.79 4.36 17.16
CA VAL A 306 1.94 4.78 15.76
C VAL A 306 2.01 3.58 14.83
N VAL A 307 1.20 3.63 13.77
CA VAL A 307 1.29 2.72 12.63
C VAL A 307 1.57 3.56 11.37
N GLN A 308 2.62 3.24 10.65
CA GLN A 308 3.07 3.98 9.46
C GLN A 308 3.33 3.00 8.32
N GLY A 309 3.03 3.41 7.08
CA GLY A 309 3.44 2.69 5.89
C GLY A 309 4.95 2.74 5.61
N MET A 310 5.36 2.49 4.37
CA MET A 310 6.77 2.34 3.95
C MET A 310 7.50 1.26 4.77
N ASN A 311 8.73 1.47 5.22
CA ASN A 311 9.36 0.65 6.27
C ASN A 311 9.29 1.33 7.65
N GLY A 312 8.28 2.18 7.86
CA GLY A 312 8.11 2.96 9.07
C GLY A 312 7.59 2.16 10.27
N LEU A 313 7.05 2.86 11.25
CA LEU A 313 6.62 2.30 12.55
C LEU A 313 5.49 1.27 12.45
N ASN A 314 5.50 0.33 13.39
CA ASN A 314 4.43 -0.63 13.68
C ASN A 314 4.05 -0.55 15.16
N SER A 315 2.89 -1.08 15.54
CA SER A 315 2.56 -1.29 16.96
C SER A 315 2.60 -2.78 17.28
N LYS A 316 3.25 -3.17 18.38
CA LYS A 316 3.28 -4.54 18.88
C LYS A 316 2.37 -4.65 20.10
N ILE A 317 1.43 -5.57 20.03
CA ILE A 317 0.45 -5.87 21.08
C ILE A 317 0.89 -7.12 21.84
N TYR A 318 0.68 -7.10 23.15
CA TYR A 318 0.90 -8.21 24.06
C TYR A 318 -0.33 -8.41 24.95
N LEU A 319 -0.82 -9.66 24.99
CA LEU A 319 -2.02 -10.10 25.72
C LEU A 319 -1.66 -11.16 26.79
N PRO A 320 -0.95 -10.78 27.87
CA PRO A 320 -0.34 -11.73 28.82
C PRO A 320 -1.36 -12.62 29.52
N ASP A 321 -2.53 -12.06 29.85
CA ASP A 321 -3.46 -12.72 30.78
C ASP A 321 -4.33 -13.78 30.10
N VAL A 322 -4.36 -13.84 28.77
CA VAL A 322 -5.28 -14.71 28.02
C VAL A 322 -5.01 -16.19 28.32
N LYS A 323 -3.73 -16.59 28.46
CA LYS A 323 -3.37 -17.97 28.79
C LYS A 323 -3.79 -18.39 30.21
N SER A 324 -3.87 -17.44 31.14
CA SER A 324 -4.26 -17.72 32.52
C SER A 324 -5.73 -18.15 32.65
N LEU A 325 -6.55 -17.91 31.62
CA LEU A 325 -7.95 -18.34 31.56
C LEU A 325 -8.12 -19.86 31.43
N GLY A 326 -7.05 -20.58 31.12
CA GLY A 326 -7.04 -22.03 30.99
C GLY A 326 -7.66 -22.53 29.69
N ASN A 327 -8.28 -23.71 29.73
CA ASN A 327 -8.92 -24.29 28.56
C ASN A 327 -10.30 -23.63 28.33
N ILE A 328 -10.38 -22.76 27.33
CA ILE A 328 -11.59 -22.00 26.99
C ILE A 328 -11.95 -22.17 25.52
N ILE A 329 -13.23 -22.03 25.23
CA ILE A 329 -13.73 -21.76 23.87
C ILE A 329 -13.87 -20.25 23.73
N VAL A 330 -13.21 -19.67 22.74
CA VAL A 330 -13.34 -18.25 22.40
C VAL A 330 -14.59 -18.07 21.56
N ASN A 331 -15.60 -17.40 22.11
CA ASN A 331 -16.84 -17.08 21.40
C ASN A 331 -16.68 -15.79 20.59
N LYS A 332 -15.99 -14.80 21.15
CA LYS A 332 -15.68 -13.54 20.47
C LYS A 332 -14.46 -12.88 21.08
N ALA A 333 -13.54 -12.37 20.26
CA ALA A 333 -12.42 -11.56 20.69
C ALA A 333 -12.25 -10.35 19.78
N GLU A 334 -12.27 -9.15 20.36
CA GLU A 334 -12.18 -7.89 19.62
C GLU A 334 -11.12 -6.97 20.19
N LEU A 335 -10.35 -6.34 19.31
CA LEU A 335 -9.54 -5.17 19.64
C LEU A 335 -10.21 -3.91 19.10
N GLU A 336 -10.22 -2.85 19.90
CA GLU A 336 -10.79 -1.55 19.55
C GLU A 336 -9.76 -0.45 19.78
N PHE A 337 -9.57 0.40 18.77
CA PHE A 337 -8.67 1.55 18.82
C PHE A 337 -9.37 2.79 18.26
N THR A 338 -9.06 3.95 18.82
CA THR A 338 -9.50 5.23 18.28
C THR A 338 -8.28 5.98 17.74
N ALA A 339 -8.41 6.56 16.55
CA ALA A 339 -7.39 7.43 15.99
C ALA A 339 -7.33 8.76 16.72
N PHE A 340 -6.12 9.19 17.05
CA PHE A 340 -5.83 10.55 17.45
C PHE A 340 -5.90 11.45 16.21
N LEU A 341 -6.87 12.37 16.22
CA LEU A 341 -7.07 13.38 15.20
C LEU A 341 -6.96 14.75 15.85
N ASP A 342 -6.03 15.56 15.36
CA ASP A 342 -5.85 16.95 15.77
C ASP A 342 -6.86 17.84 15.01
N ASN A 343 -7.57 18.71 15.73
CA ASN A 343 -8.48 19.72 15.18
C ASN A 343 -9.59 19.24 14.20
N ASN A 344 -10.17 18.05 14.41
CA ASN A 344 -11.23 17.47 13.56
C ASN A 344 -10.88 17.34 12.06
N GLN A 345 -9.62 17.49 11.66
CA GLN A 345 -9.23 17.26 10.28
C GLN A 345 -9.21 15.77 10.00
N LEU A 346 -10.05 15.34 9.05
CA LEU A 346 -10.00 13.98 8.53
C LEU A 346 -8.70 13.82 7.76
N ILE A 347 -7.75 13.11 8.36
CA ILE A 347 -6.53 12.69 7.69
C ILE A 347 -6.83 11.35 6.99
N SER A 348 -6.26 11.16 5.80
CA SER A 348 -6.23 9.84 5.17
C SER A 348 -5.33 8.93 6.00
N VAL A 349 -5.97 8.00 6.72
CA VAL A 349 -5.32 6.99 7.56
C VAL A 349 -5.30 5.64 6.82
N PRO A 350 -4.28 4.78 7.06
CA PRO A 350 -4.19 3.50 6.39
C PRO A 350 -5.22 2.50 6.94
N ARG A 351 -5.69 1.58 6.10
CA ARG A 351 -6.21 0.30 6.62
C ARG A 351 -5.10 -0.40 7.41
N ILE A 352 -5.45 -1.07 8.50
CA ILE A 352 -4.50 -1.80 9.36
C ILE A 352 -4.72 -3.30 9.23
N LEU A 353 -3.61 -4.04 9.13
CA LEU A 353 -3.57 -5.49 9.23
C LEU A 353 -2.92 -5.91 10.55
N ILE A 354 -3.39 -7.02 11.10
CA ILE A 354 -2.77 -7.73 12.21
C ILE A 354 -1.95 -8.87 11.64
N ILE A 355 -0.66 -8.86 11.95
CA ILE A 355 0.25 -9.94 11.61
C ILE A 355 0.76 -10.62 12.88
N ARG A 356 1.20 -11.86 12.71
CA ARG A 356 1.88 -12.67 13.73
C ARG A 356 3.19 -13.22 13.17
N THR A 357 4.06 -13.64 14.08
CA THR A 357 5.27 -14.39 13.74
C THR A 357 4.95 -15.88 13.83
N LYS A 358 5.33 -16.66 12.82
CA LYS A 358 5.25 -18.13 12.82
C LYS A 358 6.43 -18.74 13.60
N THR A 359 6.38 -20.05 13.81
CA THR A 359 7.47 -20.81 14.46
C THR A 359 8.80 -20.71 13.71
N ASP A 360 8.78 -20.58 12.38
CA ASP A 360 9.97 -20.41 11.53
C ASP A 360 10.52 -18.96 11.50
N GLY A 361 9.90 -18.05 12.26
CA GLY A 361 10.27 -16.64 12.31
C GLY A 361 9.68 -15.77 11.19
N SER A 362 9.01 -16.37 10.19
CA SER A 362 8.33 -15.61 9.14
C SER A 362 7.09 -14.89 9.68
N LYS A 363 6.69 -13.79 9.03
CA LYS A 363 5.50 -13.02 9.41
C LYS A 363 4.34 -13.32 8.48
N THR A 364 3.14 -13.47 9.02
CA THR A 364 1.91 -13.71 8.26
C THR A 364 0.74 -12.98 8.87
N VAL A 365 -0.28 -12.67 8.06
CA VAL A 365 -1.58 -12.21 8.56
C VAL A 365 -2.23 -13.28 9.44
N ILE A 366 -3.03 -12.84 10.41
CA ILE A 366 -3.88 -13.75 11.20
C ILE A 366 -5.02 -14.32 10.35
N ARG A 367 -5.51 -15.51 10.71
CA ARG A 367 -6.55 -16.22 9.92
C ARG A 367 -7.82 -15.41 9.75
N ASP A 368 -8.20 -14.62 10.75
CA ASP A 368 -9.42 -13.80 10.72
C ASP A 368 -9.46 -12.84 9.51
N ILE A 369 -8.31 -12.39 9.00
CA ILE A 369 -8.21 -11.54 7.80
C ILE A 369 -8.72 -12.25 6.54
N ILE A 370 -8.57 -13.58 6.47
CA ILE A 370 -8.93 -14.41 5.31
C ILE A 370 -10.46 -14.43 5.12
N GLU A 371 -11.23 -14.29 6.19
CA GLU A 371 -12.70 -14.17 6.17
C GLU A 371 -13.20 -12.85 5.54
N GLY A 372 -12.28 -11.93 5.23
CA GLY A 372 -12.56 -10.67 4.54
C GLY A 372 -12.75 -9.48 5.48
N SER A 373 -12.73 -8.28 4.90
CA SER A 373 -12.75 -7.02 5.65
C SER A 373 -14.01 -6.79 6.48
N SER A 374 -15.16 -7.32 6.04
CA SER A 374 -16.43 -7.18 6.77
C SER A 374 -16.44 -7.97 8.08
N PHE A 375 -15.70 -9.08 8.16
CA PHE A 375 -15.58 -9.88 9.37
C PHE A 375 -14.41 -9.40 10.24
N TYR A 376 -13.24 -9.25 9.63
CA TYR A 376 -12.01 -8.87 10.34
C TYR A 376 -12.03 -7.41 10.81
N GLY A 377 -12.58 -6.49 10.03
CA GLY A 377 -12.48 -5.05 10.24
C GLY A 377 -11.15 -4.47 9.74
N GLY A 378 -10.51 -3.65 10.57
CA GLY A 378 -9.23 -2.97 10.26
C GLY A 378 -9.30 -1.79 9.28
N THR A 379 -10.48 -1.52 8.73
CA THR A 379 -10.79 -0.26 8.02
C THR A 379 -11.29 0.76 9.05
N PRO A 380 -10.86 2.04 8.97
CA PRO A 380 -11.35 3.08 9.88
C PRO A 380 -12.84 3.36 9.65
N GLU A 381 -13.62 3.36 10.72
CA GLU A 381 -15.02 3.77 10.73
C GLU A 381 -15.16 5.18 11.31
N LEU A 382 -15.92 6.03 10.63
CA LEU A 382 -16.25 7.36 11.14
C LEU A 382 -17.39 7.27 12.15
N TYR A 383 -17.24 7.98 13.26
CA TYR A 383 -18.32 8.13 14.25
C TYR A 383 -18.29 9.52 14.87
N VAL A 384 -19.45 9.95 15.37
CA VAL A 384 -19.64 11.25 16.01
C VAL A 384 -19.76 11.04 17.52
N ILE A 385 -19.00 11.82 18.30
CA ILE A 385 -19.15 11.86 19.76
C ILE A 385 -20.08 13.01 20.18
N GLY A 386 -20.54 13.01 21.44
CA GLY A 386 -21.64 13.86 21.95
C GLY A 386 -21.51 15.38 21.79
N ASN A 387 -20.38 15.90 21.31
CA ASN A 387 -20.15 17.31 20.96
C ASN A 387 -20.06 17.56 19.43
N GLY A 388 -20.50 16.61 18.59
CA GLY A 388 -20.46 16.73 17.14
C GLY A 388 -19.09 16.50 16.50
N VAL A 389 -18.07 16.14 17.29
CA VAL A 389 -16.72 15.87 16.80
C VAL A 389 -16.65 14.52 16.09
N LEU A 390 -16.11 14.51 14.87
CA LEU A 390 -15.81 13.29 14.11
C LEU A 390 -14.55 12.62 14.63
N LYS A 391 -14.63 11.30 14.80
CA LYS A 391 -13.53 10.42 15.16
C LYS A 391 -13.47 9.24 14.19
N GLN A 392 -12.29 8.62 14.10
CA GLN A 392 -12.07 7.37 13.37
C GLN A 392 -11.80 6.25 14.37
N LYS A 393 -12.50 5.13 14.25
CA LYS A 393 -12.33 3.93 15.07
C LYS A 393 -11.86 2.76 14.23
N TYR A 394 -11.00 1.92 14.78
CA TYR A 394 -10.68 0.61 14.24
C TYR A 394 -11.25 -0.45 15.17
N THR A 395 -11.95 -1.42 14.59
CA THR A 395 -12.34 -2.66 15.27
C THR A 395 -11.67 -3.82 14.54
N PHE A 396 -11.16 -4.77 15.30
CA PHE A 396 -10.54 -5.99 14.77
C PHE A 396 -11.17 -7.22 15.40
N ASN A 397 -11.72 -8.12 14.60
CA ASN A 397 -12.09 -9.45 15.07
C ASN A 397 -10.86 -10.36 15.03
N ILE A 398 -10.51 -10.92 16.18
CA ILE A 398 -9.35 -11.82 16.36
C ILE A 398 -9.75 -13.14 17.04
N SER A 399 -11.03 -13.51 16.96
CA SER A 399 -11.60 -14.66 17.66
C SER A 399 -10.91 -15.97 17.25
N SER A 400 -10.70 -16.15 15.94
CA SER A 400 -10.09 -17.36 15.40
C SER A 400 -8.63 -17.47 15.80
N TYR A 401 -7.89 -16.36 15.75
CA TYR A 401 -6.50 -16.31 16.19
C TYR A 401 -6.35 -16.53 17.70
N MET A 402 -7.23 -15.96 18.52
CA MET A 402 -7.23 -16.21 19.96
C MET A 402 -7.55 -17.67 20.29
N GLN A 403 -8.46 -18.30 19.55
CA GLN A 403 -8.73 -19.73 19.70
C GLN A 403 -7.50 -20.58 19.34
N ASP A 404 -6.76 -20.22 18.28
CA ASP A 404 -5.52 -20.88 17.89
C ASP A 404 -4.44 -20.70 18.97
N TYR A 405 -4.34 -19.52 19.58
CA TYR A 405 -3.43 -19.25 20.68
C TYR A 405 -3.71 -20.13 21.91
N ILE A 406 -4.98 -20.22 22.33
CA ILE A 406 -5.40 -21.09 23.44
C ILE A 406 -5.08 -22.56 23.15
N ARG A 407 -5.24 -23.01 21.89
CA ARG A 407 -4.94 -24.39 21.47
C ARG A 407 -3.45 -24.65 21.18
N GLY A 408 -2.61 -23.62 21.15
CA GLY A 408 -1.19 -23.75 20.81
C GLY A 408 -0.93 -24.09 19.34
N ILE A 409 -1.80 -23.67 18.42
CA ILE A 409 -1.69 -24.00 16.99
C ILE A 409 -0.69 -23.08 16.29
N ASP A 410 0.20 -23.67 15.48
CA ASP A 410 1.06 -23.00 14.49
C ASP A 410 1.88 -21.81 15.05
N GLY A 411 2.36 -21.90 16.30
CA GLY A 411 3.11 -20.82 16.93
C GLY A 411 2.29 -19.54 17.16
N ALA A 412 0.95 -19.63 17.24
CA ALA A 412 0.14 -18.54 17.77
C ALA A 412 0.59 -18.19 19.19
N THR A 413 0.75 -16.90 19.47
CA THR A 413 1.22 -16.38 20.75
C THR A 413 0.34 -15.23 21.24
N ASP A 414 0.61 -14.76 22.45
CA ASP A 414 0.07 -13.51 23.00
C ASP A 414 0.60 -12.26 22.29
N LYS A 415 1.51 -12.38 21.31
CA LYS A 415 2.10 -11.27 20.57
C LYS A 415 1.58 -11.20 19.15
N ILE A 416 1.09 -10.02 18.78
CA ILE A 416 0.67 -9.66 17.43
C ILE A 416 1.09 -8.24 17.09
N TYR A 417 1.04 -7.87 15.82
CA TYR A 417 1.52 -6.57 15.35
C TYR A 417 0.49 -5.88 14.45
N LEU A 418 0.23 -4.60 14.71
CA LEU A 418 -0.50 -3.70 13.83
C LEU A 418 0.45 -3.15 12.77
N ILE A 419 0.13 -3.36 11.51
CA ILE A 419 0.87 -2.82 10.36
C ILE A 419 -0.08 -2.08 9.41
N ALA A 420 0.42 -1.09 8.69
CA ALA A 420 -0.34 -0.48 7.59
C ALA A 420 -0.48 -1.50 6.44
N ASP A 421 -1.69 -1.63 5.89
CA ASP A 421 -1.95 -2.43 4.70
C ASP A 421 -1.16 -1.87 3.51
N SER A 422 -0.66 -2.76 2.67
CA SER A 422 0.19 -2.44 1.52
C SER A 422 1.38 -1.56 1.90
N LYS A 423 1.99 -1.83 3.06
CA LYS A 423 3.07 -1.04 3.67
C LYS A 423 4.13 -0.57 2.66
N SER A 424 4.59 -1.46 1.76
CA SER A 424 5.58 -1.16 0.71
C SER A 424 5.23 -0.06 -0.30
N GLN A 425 3.96 0.35 -0.42
CA GLN A 425 3.51 1.36 -1.39
C GLN A 425 2.57 2.41 -0.77
N ASN A 426 2.32 2.30 0.54
CA ASN A 426 1.40 3.16 1.27
C ASN A 426 2.21 4.19 2.07
N PRO A 427 2.03 5.51 1.84
CA PRO A 427 2.71 6.54 2.62
C PRO A 427 1.90 7.01 3.84
N ASN A 428 0.69 6.49 4.05
CA ASN A 428 -0.19 6.92 5.12
C ASN A 428 0.30 6.43 6.49
N ARG A 429 -0.15 7.14 7.53
CA ARG A 429 0.09 6.83 8.93
C ARG A 429 -1.15 7.07 9.75
N VAL A 430 -1.17 6.52 10.96
CA VAL A 430 -2.15 6.84 11.99
C VAL A 430 -1.50 6.83 13.36
N ILE A 431 -1.91 7.78 14.19
CA ILE A 431 -1.62 7.77 15.63
C ILE A 431 -2.88 7.27 16.31
N LEU A 432 -2.76 6.27 17.19
CA LEU A 432 -3.86 5.67 17.93
C LEU A 432 -3.73 6.01 19.41
N TYR A 433 -4.84 6.15 20.11
CA TYR A 433 -4.83 6.18 21.58
C TYR A 433 -4.40 4.81 22.13
N GLY A 434 -3.51 4.84 23.13
CA GLY A 434 -3.03 3.65 23.83
C GLY A 434 -4.00 3.14 24.91
N PRO A 435 -3.72 1.98 25.52
CA PRO A 435 -4.59 1.37 26.53
C PRO A 435 -4.72 2.19 27.83
N GLY A 436 -3.69 2.96 28.20
CA GLY A 436 -3.70 3.84 29.37
C GLY A 436 -4.22 5.26 29.10
N SER A 437 -4.68 5.56 27.87
CA SER A 437 -5.20 6.88 27.54
C SER A 437 -6.47 7.19 28.35
N LYS A 438 -6.53 8.39 28.95
CA LYS A 438 -7.72 8.87 29.67
C LYS A 438 -8.92 9.06 28.73
N GLN A 439 -8.67 9.27 27.44
CA GLN A 439 -9.69 9.45 26.42
C GLN A 439 -9.56 8.34 25.38
N PHE A 440 -10.66 7.63 25.14
CA PHE A 440 -10.73 6.55 24.14
C PHE A 440 -9.60 5.51 24.30
N PRO A 441 -9.44 4.89 25.49
CA PRO A 441 -8.42 3.88 25.69
C PRO A 441 -8.61 2.72 24.70
N ALA A 442 -7.50 2.17 24.22
CA ALA A 442 -7.53 0.93 23.45
C ALA A 442 -8.10 -0.20 24.32
N LYS A 443 -8.91 -1.09 23.73
CA LYS A 443 -9.61 -2.15 24.48
C LYS A 443 -9.40 -3.51 23.85
N PHE A 444 -9.30 -4.52 24.70
CA PHE A 444 -9.45 -5.92 24.32
C PHE A 444 -10.71 -6.48 24.98
N LYS A 445 -11.66 -6.95 24.18
CA LYS A 445 -12.95 -7.48 24.63
C LYS A 445 -13.00 -8.97 24.31
N LEU A 446 -13.20 -9.81 25.31
CA LEU A 446 -13.23 -11.27 25.17
C LEU A 446 -14.53 -11.84 25.74
N ALA A 447 -15.28 -12.55 24.91
CA ALA A 447 -16.35 -13.44 25.32
C ALA A 447 -15.90 -14.89 25.15
N TYR A 448 -16.03 -15.71 26.19
CA TYR A 448 -15.53 -17.09 26.19
C TYR A 448 -16.34 -18.03 27.07
N THR A 449 -16.25 -19.32 26.78
CA THR A 449 -16.87 -20.40 27.57
C THR A 449 -15.78 -21.23 28.22
N LYS A 450 -15.88 -21.49 29.54
CA LYS A 450 -14.92 -22.35 30.23
C LYS A 450 -15.26 -23.81 29.99
N LEU A 451 -14.25 -24.59 29.63
CA LEU A 451 -14.35 -26.05 29.58
C LEU A 451 -14.03 -26.62 30.97
N LYS A 452 -14.84 -27.57 31.44
CA LYS A 452 -14.62 -28.27 32.70
C LYS A 452 -13.42 -29.20 32.62
#